data_AF-G3IML8-F1
#
_entry.id   AF-G3IML8-F1
#
_cell.length_a   1.000
_cell.length_b   1.000
_cell.length_c   1.000
_cell.angle_alpha   90.00
_cell.angle_beta   90.00
_cell.angle_gamma   90.00
#
_symmetry.space_group_name_H-M   'P 1'
#
loop_
_entity.id
_entity.type
_entity.pdbx_description
1 polymer ?
#
loop_
_entity_poly.entity_id
_entity_poly.type
_entity_poly.pdbx_seq_one_letter_code
_entity_poly.pdbx_strand_id
1 'polypeptide(L)' 'MEGYNWCHDRNVVTIFSAPNYCYRCGNQAAIMELDDTLKYSFLQFDPAPRRGKPHVTRRTPDYFL' A
#
# COMPACT_ATOMS: atom_id res chain seq x y z
N MET A 1 -0.34 4.47 -6.15
CA MET A 1 -0.15 4.97 -4.78
C MET A 1 0.82 4.03 -4.07
N GLU A 2 1.87 4.58 -3.46
CA GLU A 2 3.10 3.88 -3.08
C GLU A 2 3.05 3.17 -1.71
N GLY A 3 1.90 3.14 -1.04
CA GLY A 3 1.76 2.53 0.29
C GLY A 3 2.23 3.42 1.44
N TYR A 4 2.94 4.52 1.16
CA TYR A 4 3.17 5.60 2.11
C TYR A 4 3.08 6.96 1.40
N ASN A 5 2.86 8.03 2.16
CA ASN A 5 2.85 9.39 1.65
C ASN A 5 3.29 10.38 2.72
N TRP A 6 4.28 11.22 2.42
CA TRP A 6 4.65 12.36 3.25
C TRP A 6 3.77 13.56 2.91
N CYS A 7 3.29 14.25 3.94
CA CYS A 7 2.59 15.52 3.80
C CYS A 7 3.05 16.52 4.86
N HIS A 8 2.56 17.76 4.75
CA HIS A 8 2.82 18.83 5.72
C HIS A 8 4.33 19.05 5.92
N ASP A 9 5.08 19.31 4.84
CA ASP A 9 6.54 19.52 4.86
C ASP A 9 7.33 18.41 5.56
N ARG A 10 6.91 17.15 5.33
CA ARG A 10 7.46 15.95 5.95
C ARG A 10 7.29 15.89 7.48
N ASN A 11 6.35 16.64 8.04
CA ASN A 11 6.00 16.50 9.45
C ASN A 11 5.05 15.33 9.72
N VAL A 12 4.35 14.84 8.70
CA VAL A 12 3.40 13.72 8.82
C VAL A 12 3.62 12.71 7.71
N VAL A 13 3.68 11.44 8.07
CA VAL A 13 3.64 10.31 7.12
C VAL A 13 2.39 9.48 7.35
N THR A 14 1.68 9.19 6.26
CA THR A 14 0.63 8.16 6.24
C THR A 14 1.23 6.87 5.73
N ILE A 15 0.99 5.75 6.41
CA ILE A 15 1.43 4.41 6.01
C ILE A 15 0.21 3.53 5.83
N PHE A 16 0.17 2.78 4.73
CA PHE A 16 -0.90 1.87 4.40
C PHE A 16 -0.33 0.50 4.03
N SER A 17 -0.69 -0.53 4.79
CA SER A 17 -0.04 -1.86 4.70
C SER A 17 -0.89 -2.94 4.00
N ALA A 18 -2.00 -2.56 3.36
CA ALA A 18 -2.87 -3.48 2.62
C ALA A 18 -2.70 -3.30 1.09
N PRO A 19 -1.93 -4.15 0.40
CA PRO A 19 -1.67 -3.96 -1.02
C PRO A 19 -2.89 -4.38 -1.84
N ASN A 20 -3.15 -3.67 -2.94
CA ASN A 20 -4.35 -3.79 -3.77
C ASN A 20 -5.63 -3.83 -2.92
N TYR A 21 -5.85 -2.74 -2.16
CA TYR A 21 -6.96 -2.63 -1.23
C TYR A 21 -8.29 -2.97 -1.88
N CYS A 22 -9.05 -3.83 -1.21
CA CYS A 22 -10.31 -4.36 -1.69
C CYS A 22 -10.28 -4.95 -3.12
N TYR A 23 -9.10 -5.38 -3.60
CA TYR A 23 -8.82 -5.84 -4.96
C TYR A 23 -9.16 -4.83 -6.07
N ARG A 24 -9.13 -3.53 -5.74
CA ARG A 24 -9.62 -2.46 -6.63
C ARG A 24 -8.62 -1.32 -6.80
N CYS A 25 -8.00 -0.89 -5.71
CA CYS A 25 -7.24 0.35 -5.73
C CYS A 25 -5.87 0.22 -6.40
N GLY A 26 -5.36 -1.01 -6.59
CA GLY A 26 -4.05 -1.24 -7.21
C GLY A 26 -2.89 -0.55 -6.48
N ASN A 27 -3.10 -0.13 -5.23
CA ASN A 27 -2.07 0.52 -4.42
C ASN A 27 -1.02 -0.51 -4.00
N GLN A 28 0.22 -0.06 -3.86
CA GLN A 28 1.23 -0.78 -3.11
C GLN A 28 0.95 -0.62 -1.61
N ALA A 29 1.53 -1.52 -0.82
CA ALA A 29 1.58 -1.38 0.63
C ALA A 29 2.99 -0.98 1.06
N ALA A 30 3.10 -0.39 2.25
CA ALA A 30 4.38 -0.12 2.86
C ALA A 30 4.41 -0.45 4.36
N ILE A 31 5.62 -0.66 4.87
CA ILE A 31 5.98 -0.70 6.29
C ILE A 31 7.07 0.37 6.51
N MET A 32 7.03 1.06 7.64
CA MET A 32 8.11 1.94 8.10
C MET A 32 8.88 1.22 9.20
N GLU A 33 10.16 0.96 8.95
CA GLU A 33 11.07 0.43 9.95
C GLU A 33 11.71 1.59 10.70
N LEU A 34 11.92 1.42 12.00
CA LEU A 34 12.64 2.35 12.86
C LEU A 34 13.76 1.57 13.54
N ASP A 35 15.00 2.03 13.38
CA ASP A 35 16.15 1.44 14.06
C ASP A 35 16.32 2.00 15.50
N ASP A 36 17.27 1.44 16.24
CA ASP A 36 17.57 1.83 17.63
C ASP A 36 18.04 3.30 17.75
N THR A 37 18.44 3.93 16.64
CA THR A 37 18.86 5.32 16.55
C THR A 37 17.77 6.24 15.96
N LEU A 38 16.53 5.75 15.87
CA LEU A 38 15.37 6.44 15.27
C LEU A 38 15.55 6.83 13.80
N LYS A 39 16.48 6.20 13.09
CA LYS A 39 16.49 6.31 11.62
C LYS A 39 15.38 5.44 11.06
N TYR A 40 14.77 5.93 9.99
CA TYR A 40 13.67 5.24 9.35
C TYR A 40 13.98 4.82 7.92
N SER A 41 13.39 3.71 7.51
CA SER A 41 13.34 3.21 6.13
C SER A 41 11.91 2.77 5.80
N PHE A 42 11.56 2.83 4.52
CA PHE A 42 10.29 2.31 4.02
C PHE A 42 10.53 1.05 3.19
N LEU A 43 9.75 0.01 3.46
CA LEU A 43 9.69 -1.19 2.65
C LEU A 43 8.34 -1.23 1.94
N GLN A 44 8.35 -1.16 0.61
CA GLN A 44 7.16 -1.26 -0.22
C GLN A 44 7.00 -2.69 -0.74
N PHE A 45 5.75 -3.15 -0.84
CA PHE A 45 5.45 -4.49 -1.34
C PHE A 45 4.12 -4.55 -2.07
N ASP A 46 4.08 -5.47 -3.04
CA ASP A 46 2.91 -5.80 -3.85
C ASP A 46 2.05 -6.90 -3.21
N PRO A 47 0.81 -7.11 -3.68
CA PRO A 47 -0.02 -8.20 -3.18
C PRO A 47 0.66 -9.55 -3.39
N ALA A 48 0.55 -10.43 -2.40
CA ALA A 48 1.05 -11.79 -2.54
C ALA A 48 0.41 -12.49 -3.76
N PRO A 49 1.16 -13.34 -4.49
CA PRO A 49 0.62 -14.12 -5.60
C PRO A 49 -0.58 -14.96 -5.15
N ARG A 50 -1.66 -14.98 -5.95
CA ARG A 50 -2.84 -15.81 -5.65
C ARG A 50 -2.51 -17.29 -5.90
N ARG A 51 -2.62 -18.13 -4.87
CA ARG A 51 -2.50 -19.59 -5.01
C ARG A 51 -3.80 -20.19 -5.55
N GLY A 52 -3.78 -20.64 -6.81
CA GLY A 52 -4.82 -21.47 -7.43
C GLY A 52 -6.15 -20.75 -7.75
N LYS A 53 -6.53 -20.74 -9.04
CA LYS A 53 -7.87 -20.40 -9.62
C LYS A 53 -8.18 -18.91 -9.92
N PRO A 54 -9.14 -18.66 -10.87
CA PRO A 54 -8.94 -17.86 -12.07
C PRO A 54 -9.01 -16.35 -11.85
N HIS A 55 -8.61 -15.62 -12.89
CA HIS A 55 -8.60 -14.16 -12.97
C HIS A 55 -10.01 -13.59 -12.70
N VAL A 56 -10.27 -13.16 -11.45
CA VAL A 56 -11.51 -12.44 -11.11
C VAL A 56 -11.37 -11.02 -11.64
N THR A 57 -11.91 -10.76 -12.83
CA THR A 57 -12.07 -9.41 -13.38
C THR A 57 -13.25 -8.72 -12.69
N ARG A 58 -13.04 -8.21 -11.46
CA ARG A 58 -14.05 -7.37 -10.82
C ARG A 58 -13.86 -5.94 -11.30
N ARG A 59 -14.77 -5.49 -12.19
CA ARG A 59 -14.90 -4.09 -12.61
C ARG A 59 -15.03 -3.21 -11.36
N THR A 60 -14.24 -2.13 -11.31
CA THR A 60 -14.33 -1.10 -10.27
C THR A 60 -15.71 -0.44 -10.34
N PRO A 61 -16.50 -0.42 -9.25
CA PRO A 61 -17.72 0.39 -9.20
C PRO A 61 -17.40 1.89 -9.16
N ASP A 62 -18.22 2.70 -9.82
CA ASP A 62 -17.97 4.13 -10.05
C ASP A 62 -17.87 4.99 -8.77
N TYR A 63 -18.40 4.52 -7.64
CA TYR A 63 -18.37 5.27 -6.38
C TYR A 63 -17.02 5.30 -5.65
N PHE A 64 -15.98 4.66 -6.23
CA PHE A 64 -14.60 4.70 -5.74
C PHE A 64 -13.67 5.61 -6.58
N LEU A 65 -14.24 6.41 -7.50
CA LEU A 65 -13.55 7.43 -8.31
C LEU A 65 -13.87 8.84 -7.82
#